data_AF-A0A3A4UZ26-F1
#
_entry.id   AF-A0A3A4UZ26-F1
#
_cell.length_a   1.000
_cell.length_b   1.000
_cell.length_c   1.000
_cell.angle_alpha   90.00
_cell.angle_beta   90.00
_cell.angle_gamma   90.00
#
_symmetry.space_group_name_H-M   'P 1'
#
loop_
_entity.id
_entity.type
_entity.pdbx_description
1 polymer ?
#
loop_
_entity_poly.entity_id
_entity_poly.type
_entity_poly.pdbx_seq_one_letter_code
_entity_poly.pdbx_strand_id
1 'polypeptide(L)'
;MDKERVKELRLKLREHLAKFGEEHSLAPEIKGAAIFTPSNVQFKLELSELDSKGQAQSPERTAFETNAHFYGLSKNDIDKEFQIGNTIYKITGLSIRKIKYPVLCNGSDGKLYKFHPSQVIKYLGRAEQ
;
A
#
# COMPACT_ATOMS: atom_id res chain seq x y z
N MET A 1 -22.72 13.82 17.43
CA MET A 1 -22.25 12.44 17.24
C MET A 1 -21.09 12.18 18.18
N ASP A 2 -21.29 11.30 19.14
CA ASP A 2 -20.31 10.96 20.16
C ASP A 2 -19.25 9.98 19.63
N LYS A 3 -18.04 10.09 20.18
CA LYS A 3 -16.87 9.31 19.77
C LYS A 3 -17.09 7.80 19.89
N GLU A 4 -17.94 7.36 20.83
CA GLU A 4 -18.32 5.96 21.03
C GLU A 4 -19.24 5.45 19.93
N ARG A 5 -20.26 6.23 19.55
CA ARG A 5 -21.17 5.87 18.46
C ARG A 5 -20.48 5.79 17.10
N VAL A 6 -19.46 6.63 16.86
CA VAL A 6 -18.61 6.57 15.66
C VAL A 6 -17.74 5.30 15.65
N LYS A 7 -17.25 4.82 16.81
CA LYS A 7 -16.50 3.56 16.90
C LYS A 7 -17.39 2.36 16.62
N GLU A 8 -18.61 2.32 17.18
CA GLU A 8 -19.57 1.25 16.90
C GLU A 8 -19.97 1.20 15.43
N LEU A 9 -20.25 2.37 14.82
CA LEU A 9 -20.54 2.46 13.39
C LEU A 9 -19.36 1.95 12.55
N ARG A 10 -18.12 2.29 12.92
CA ARG A 10 -16.92 1.81 12.22
C ARG A 10 -16.78 0.29 12.33
N LEU A 11 -17.06 -0.30 13.49
CA LEU A 11 -16.97 -1.75 13.69
C LEU A 11 -18.00 -2.47 12.82
N LYS A 12 -19.27 -2.06 12.90
CA LYS A 12 -20.36 -2.61 12.09
C LYS A 12 -20.11 -2.45 10.59
N LEU A 13 -19.61 -1.28 10.17
CA LEU A 13 -19.26 -1.02 8.77
C LEU A 13 -18.13 -1.94 8.32
N ARG A 14 -17.10 -2.14 9.16
CA ARG A 14 -15.99 -3.05 8.86
C ARG A 14 -16.44 -4.50 8.75
N GLU A 15 -17.34 -4.96 9.60
CA GLU A 15 -17.90 -6.32 9.53
C GLU A 15 -18.72 -6.54 8.25
N HIS A 16 -19.58 -5.58 7.89
CA HIS A 16 -20.35 -5.64 6.64
C HIS A 16 -19.44 -5.55 5.41
N LEU A 17 -18.42 -4.70 5.47
CA LEU A 17 -17.44 -4.58 4.40
C LEU A 17 -16.61 -5.86 4.27
N ALA A 18 -16.18 -6.49 5.36
CA ALA A 18 -15.46 -7.75 5.31
C ALA A 18 -16.26 -8.84 4.60
N LYS A 19 -17.55 -8.99 4.94
CA LYS A 19 -18.47 -9.93 4.25
C LYS A 19 -18.64 -9.60 2.77
N PHE A 20 -18.77 -8.31 2.44
CA PHE A 20 -18.84 -7.85 1.04
C PHE A 20 -17.54 -8.10 0.28
N GLY A 21 -16.39 -7.98 0.95
CA GLY A 21 -15.07 -8.26 0.41
C GLY A 21 -14.86 -9.74 0.08
N GLU A 22 -15.36 -10.65 0.94
CA GLU A 22 -15.33 -12.09 0.69
C GLU A 22 -16.21 -12.48 -0.51
N GLU A 23 -17.40 -11.89 -0.62
CA GLU A 23 -18.36 -12.20 -1.69
C GLU A 23 -17.89 -11.72 -3.07
N HIS A 24 -17.12 -10.63 -3.11
CA HIS A 24 -16.66 -10.00 -4.36
C HIS A 24 -15.14 -10.09 -4.61
N SER A 25 -14.37 -10.83 -3.80
CA SER A 25 -12.89 -10.88 -3.89
C SER A 25 -12.22 -9.50 -3.81
N LEU A 26 -12.75 -8.62 -2.95
CA LEU A 26 -12.25 -7.27 -2.72
C LEU A 26 -11.60 -7.21 -1.32
N ALA A 27 -10.53 -6.42 -1.19
CA ALA A 27 -9.96 -6.00 0.08
C ALA A 27 -10.49 -4.60 0.44
N PRO A 28 -11.59 -4.50 1.22
CA PRO A 28 -12.05 -3.22 1.74
C PRO A 28 -11.16 -2.77 2.89
N GLU A 29 -10.43 -1.68 2.69
CA GLU A 29 -9.66 -1.02 3.74
C GLU A 29 -10.24 0.36 4.05
N ILE A 30 -10.58 0.61 5.32
CA ILE A 30 -10.99 1.93 5.80
C ILE A 30 -9.71 2.72 6.12
N LYS A 31 -9.21 3.48 5.15
CA LYS A 31 -8.01 4.32 5.31
C LYS A 31 -8.33 5.67 5.96
N GLY A 32 -7.49 6.09 6.90
CA GLY A 32 -7.51 7.42 7.50
C GLY A 32 -8.33 7.55 8.80
N ALA A 33 -8.34 8.77 9.35
CA ALA A 33 -9.14 9.11 10.51
C ALA A 33 -10.59 9.39 10.11
N ALA A 34 -11.55 8.85 10.86
CA ALA A 34 -12.95 9.21 10.70
C ALA A 34 -13.14 10.68 11.08
N ILE A 35 -13.53 11.51 10.12
CA ILE A 35 -13.83 12.92 10.36
C ILE A 35 -15.29 12.97 10.79
N PHE A 36 -15.54 13.40 12.03
CA PHE A 36 -16.89 13.49 12.57
C PHE A 36 -17.20 14.93 12.98
N THR A 37 -18.40 15.35 12.61
CA THR A 37 -19.07 16.57 13.07
C THR A 37 -20.30 16.13 13.87
N PRO A 38 -20.94 17.01 14.66
CA PRO A 38 -22.12 16.63 15.44
C PRO A 38 -23.24 15.96 14.62
N SER A 39 -23.35 16.26 13.32
CA SER A 39 -24.39 15.72 12.41
C SER A 39 -23.90 14.75 11.34
N ASN A 40 -22.62 14.75 10.96
CA ASN A 40 -22.11 13.95 9.84
C ASN A 40 -20.82 13.22 10.21
N VAL A 41 -20.66 11.99 9.72
CA VAL A 41 -19.40 11.23 9.76
C VAL A 41 -18.95 10.88 8.35
N GLN A 42 -17.69 11.16 8.06
CA GLN A 42 -17.06 10.80 6.79
C GLN A 42 -16.04 9.68 7.03
N PHE A 43 -16.27 8.54 6.38
CA PHE A 43 -15.32 7.44 6.29
C PHE A 43 -14.75 7.41 4.88
N LYS A 44 -13.42 7.43 4.76
CA LYS A 44 -12.76 7.22 3.48
C LYS A 44 -12.58 5.72 3.29
N LEU A 45 -13.39 5.14 2.41
CA LEU A 45 -13.35 3.74 2.03
C LEU A 45 -12.49 3.59 0.78
N GLU A 46 -11.51 2.68 0.82
CA GLU A 46 -10.76 2.25 -0.35
C GLU A 46 -11.08 0.77 -0.59
N LEU A 47 -11.57 0.47 -1.79
CA LEU A 47 -11.80 -0.90 -2.26
C LEU A 47 -10.67 -1.22 -3.23
N SER A 48 -9.87 -2.24 -2.94
CA SER A 48 -8.85 -2.75 -3.85
C SER A 48 -9.19 -4.20 -4.21
N GLU A 49 -9.11 -4.56 -5.48
CA GLU A 49 -9.24 -5.96 -5.91
C GLU A 49 -8.10 -6.79 -5.31
N LEU A 50 -8.41 -7.95 -4.74
CA LEU A 50 -7.38 -8.88 -4.27
C LEU A 50 -6.84 -9.65 -5.47
N ASP A 51 -5.53 -9.60 -5.68
CA ASP A 51 -4.88 -10.51 -6.64
C ASP A 51 -4.94 -11.96 -6.09
N SER A 52 -4.75 -12.96 -6.95
CA SER A 52 -4.75 -14.41 -6.63
C SER A 52 -3.76 -14.83 -5.52
N LYS A 53 -2.93 -13.90 -5.03
CA LYS A 53 -2.01 -14.06 -3.89
C LYS A 53 -2.53 -13.46 -2.57
N GLY A 54 -3.79 -13.03 -2.51
CA GLY A 54 -4.39 -12.45 -1.29
C GLY A 54 -3.84 -11.07 -0.92
N GLN A 55 -3.31 -10.34 -1.89
CA GLN A 55 -2.74 -9.00 -1.69
C GLN A 55 -3.56 -7.97 -2.46
N ALA A 56 -3.89 -6.86 -1.81
CA ALA A 56 -4.60 -5.76 -2.43
C ALA A 56 -3.82 -5.24 -3.66
N GLN A 57 -4.41 -5.29 -4.85
CA GLN A 57 -3.95 -4.52 -5.99
C GLN A 57 -4.25 -3.04 -5.73
N SER A 58 -3.33 -2.39 -5.01
CA SER A 58 -3.29 -0.94 -4.97
C SER A 58 -2.81 -0.41 -6.32
N PRO A 59 -3.28 0.78 -6.76
CA PRO A 59 -2.84 1.37 -8.04
C PRO A 59 -1.31 1.54 -8.11
N GLU A 60 -0.64 1.71 -6.97
CA GLU A 60 0.83 1.72 -6.89
C GLU A 60 1.47 0.38 -7.22
N ARG A 61 0.83 -0.74 -6.91
CA ARG A 61 1.31 -2.09 -7.24
C ARG A 61 1.21 -2.33 -8.74
N THR A 62 0.05 -2.04 -9.33
CA THR A 62 -0.14 -2.09 -10.79
C THR A 62 0.85 -1.18 -11.52
N ALA A 63 1.07 0.03 -10.99
CA ALA A 63 2.06 0.95 -11.54
C ALA A 63 3.48 0.40 -11.47
N PHE A 64 3.83 -0.37 -10.43
CA PHE A 64 5.12 -1.05 -10.34
C PHE A 64 5.23 -2.13 -11.42
N GLU A 65 4.22 -2.99 -11.56
CA GLU A 65 4.24 -4.08 -12.55
C GLU A 65 4.38 -3.57 -13.98
N THR A 66 3.69 -2.47 -14.32
CA THR A 66 3.76 -1.86 -15.66
C THR A 66 5.03 -1.05 -15.88
N ASN A 67 5.48 -0.27 -14.89
CA ASN A 67 6.53 0.74 -15.09
C ASN A 67 7.90 0.38 -14.52
N ALA A 68 8.04 -0.72 -13.77
CA ALA A 68 9.32 -1.10 -13.14
C ALA A 68 10.49 -1.13 -14.14
N HIS A 69 10.23 -1.59 -15.38
CA HIS A 69 11.25 -1.67 -16.42
C HIS A 69 11.88 -0.31 -16.77
N PHE A 70 11.09 0.77 -16.80
CA PHE A 70 11.59 2.14 -17.06
C PHE A 70 12.55 2.64 -15.98
N TYR A 71 12.51 2.03 -14.80
CA TYR A 71 13.34 2.40 -13.66
C TYR A 71 14.46 1.40 -13.39
N GLY A 72 14.73 0.44 -14.29
CA GLY A 72 15.75 -0.60 -14.11
C GLY A 72 15.37 -1.69 -13.09
N LEU A 73 14.09 -1.75 -12.71
CA LEU A 73 13.54 -2.75 -11.81
C LEU A 73 12.78 -3.81 -12.61
N SER A 74 12.65 -5.02 -12.06
CA SER A 74 11.81 -6.07 -12.62
C SER A 74 10.46 -6.08 -11.92
N LYS A 75 9.39 -6.42 -12.64
CA LYS A 75 8.07 -6.65 -12.04
C LYS A 75 8.10 -7.69 -10.91
N ASN A 76 9.03 -8.66 -10.98
CA ASN A 76 9.25 -9.67 -9.95
C ASN A 76 9.97 -9.15 -8.70
N ASP A 77 10.40 -7.89 -8.70
CA ASP A 77 10.96 -7.25 -7.50
C ASP A 77 9.89 -6.67 -6.59
N ILE A 78 8.61 -6.71 -6.99
CA ILE A 78 7.49 -6.42 -6.08
C ILE A 78 7.53 -7.39 -4.90
N ASP A 79 7.26 -6.90 -3.70
CA ASP A 79 7.37 -7.64 -2.42
C ASP A 79 8.77 -8.10 -2.02
N LYS A 80 9.83 -7.81 -2.81
CA LYS A 80 11.19 -8.13 -2.36
C LYS A 80 11.63 -7.24 -1.22
N GLU A 81 12.44 -7.83 -0.36
CA GLU A 81 13.07 -7.17 0.76
C GLU A 81 14.53 -6.86 0.44
N PHE A 82 14.97 -5.68 0.81
CA PHE A 82 16.37 -5.28 0.76
C PHE A 82 16.76 -4.58 2.06
N GLN A 83 18.03 -4.66 2.43
CA GLN A 83 18.53 -4.10 3.69
C GLN A 83 19.37 -2.86 3.40
N ILE A 84 19.08 -1.77 4.12
CA ILE A 84 19.93 -0.57 4.15
C ILE A 84 20.35 -0.34 5.59
N GLY A 85 21.65 -0.47 5.86
CA GLY A 85 22.17 -0.43 7.23
C GLY A 85 21.59 -1.57 8.07
N ASN A 86 20.87 -1.21 9.14
CA ASN A 86 20.21 -2.16 10.06
C ASN A 86 18.70 -2.30 9.84
N THR A 87 18.14 -1.70 8.78
CA THR A 87 16.69 -1.71 8.52
C THR A 87 16.38 -2.48 7.25
N ILE A 88 15.39 -3.38 7.32
CA ILE A 88 14.86 -4.12 6.17
C ILE A 88 13.68 -3.34 5.59
N TYR A 89 13.65 -3.22 4.26
CA TYR A 89 12.63 -2.53 3.51
C TYR A 89 12.03 -3.47 2.47
N LYS A 90 10.71 -3.56 2.44
CA LYS A 90 9.94 -4.35 1.49
C LYS A 90 9.36 -3.45 0.40
N ILE A 91 9.54 -3.78 -0.87
CA ILE A 91 8.98 -3.00 -1.99
C ILE A 91 7.47 -3.23 -2.06
N THR A 92 6.68 -2.17 -1.92
CA THR A 92 5.21 -2.26 -1.91
C THR A 92 4.57 -1.71 -3.19
N GLY A 93 5.26 -0.86 -3.95
CA GLY A 93 4.73 -0.34 -5.20
C GLY A 93 5.55 0.81 -5.79
N LEU A 94 4.97 1.44 -6.82
CA LEU A 94 5.56 2.55 -7.55
C LEU A 94 4.58 3.71 -7.69
N SER A 95 5.07 4.93 -7.55
CA SER A 95 4.30 6.15 -7.73
C SER A 95 4.90 7.00 -8.85
N ILE A 96 4.31 6.89 -10.06
CA ILE A 96 4.73 7.65 -11.25
C ILE A 96 4.62 9.17 -11.09
N ARG A 97 3.77 9.64 -10.16
CA ARG A 97 3.64 11.07 -9.83
C ARG A 97 4.86 11.62 -9.10
N LYS A 98 5.72 10.76 -8.54
CA LYS A 98 6.89 11.17 -7.74
C LYS A 98 8.18 10.96 -8.52
N ILE A 99 8.55 11.98 -9.31
CA ILE A 99 9.69 11.93 -10.24
C ILE A 99 11.01 11.58 -9.51
N LYS A 100 11.29 12.16 -8.33
CA LYS A 100 12.56 11.97 -7.62
C LYS A 100 12.64 10.67 -6.79
N TYR A 101 11.51 10.20 -6.26
CA TYR A 101 11.45 9.01 -5.41
C TYR A 101 10.22 8.16 -5.75
N PRO A 102 10.22 7.50 -6.93
CA PRO A 102 9.07 6.79 -7.43
C PRO A 102 8.83 5.45 -6.71
N VAL A 103 9.84 4.83 -6.11
CA VAL A 103 9.69 3.52 -5.46
C VAL A 103 9.17 3.69 -4.04
N LEU A 104 8.10 2.98 -3.70
CA LEU A 104 7.51 2.92 -2.36
C LEU A 104 7.90 1.61 -1.69
N CYS A 105 8.42 1.71 -0.47
CA CYS A 105 8.79 0.56 0.34
C CYS A 105 8.25 0.68 1.75
N ASN A 106 7.90 -0.43 2.38
CA ASN A 106 7.54 -0.48 3.79
C ASN A 106 8.75 -0.94 4.60
N GLY A 107 9.15 -0.18 5.62
CA GLY A 107 10.21 -0.62 6.53
C GLY A 107 9.69 -1.65 7.53
N SER A 108 10.60 -2.35 8.22
CA SER A 108 10.23 -3.26 9.34
C SER A 108 9.43 -2.57 10.45
N ASP A 109 9.55 -1.25 10.58
CA ASP A 109 8.78 -0.40 11.51
C ASP A 109 7.31 -0.17 11.06
N GLY A 110 6.90 -0.72 9.91
CA GLY A 110 5.56 -0.53 9.34
C GLY A 110 5.33 0.86 8.71
N LYS A 111 6.38 1.67 8.60
CA LYS A 111 6.35 2.99 7.96
C LYS A 111 6.65 2.90 6.45
N LEU A 112 5.92 3.69 5.68
CA LEU A 112 6.13 3.84 4.24
C LEU A 112 7.29 4.82 3.95
N TYR A 113 8.33 4.31 3.29
CA TYR A 113 9.51 5.02 2.81
C TYR A 113 9.49 5.16 1.29
N LYS A 114 10.20 6.16 0.78
CA LYS A 114 10.31 6.44 -0.66
C LYS A 114 11.78 6.37 -1.05
N PHE A 115 12.07 5.65 -2.11
CA PHE A 115 13.45 5.44 -2.56
C PHE A 115 13.64 5.85 -4.02
N HIS A 116 14.87 6.25 -4.33
CA HIS A 116 15.31 6.44 -5.70
C HIS A 116 15.56 5.05 -6.31
N PRO A 117 15.15 4.78 -7.55
CA PRO A 117 15.29 3.46 -8.18
C PRO A 117 16.74 2.95 -8.16
N SER A 118 17.72 3.79 -8.46
CA SER A 118 19.14 3.42 -8.40
C SER A 118 19.61 2.97 -7.01
N GLN A 119 19.03 3.52 -5.93
CA GLN A 119 19.36 3.04 -4.57
C GLN A 119 18.81 1.64 -4.36
N VAL A 120 17.55 1.40 -4.76
CA VAL A 120 16.90 0.09 -4.61
C VAL A 120 17.66 -0.97 -5.42
N ILE A 121 18.06 -0.67 -6.66
CA ILE A 121 18.87 -1.57 -7.50
C ILE A 121 20.20 -1.92 -6.84
N LYS A 122 20.90 -0.91 -6.28
CA LYS A 122 22.16 -1.10 -5.55
C LYS A 122 21.98 -2.05 -4.37
N TYR A 123 20.94 -1.85 -3.54
CA TYR A 123 20.70 -2.67 -2.35
C TYR A 123 20.05 -4.03 -2.64
N LEU A 124 19.42 -4.19 -3.80
CA LEU A 124 18.97 -5.49 -4.32
C LEU A 124 20.14 -6.36 -4.84
N GLY A 125 21.38 -5.87 -4.77
CA GLY A 125 22.56 -6.61 -5.22
C GLY A 125 22.71 -6.67 -6.75
N ARG A 126 21.95 -5.87 -7.51
CA ARG A 126 22.13 -5.72 -8.97
C ARG A 126 23.12 -4.60 -9.30
N ALA A 127 24.24 -4.57 -8.58
CA ALA A 127 25.35 -3.69 -8.94
C ALA A 127 25.76 -3.98 -10.39
N GLU A 128 25.94 -2.90 -11.14
CA GLU A 128 26.32 -2.83 -12.56
C GLU A 128 27.22 -3.99 -13.02
N GLN A 129 26.82 -4.65 -14.11
CA GLN A 129 27.76 -5.26 -15.05
C GLN A 129 27.86 -4.34 -16.26
#